data_AF-A0A7V0XVS0-F1
#
_entry.id   AF-A0A7V0XVS0-F1
#
_cell.length_a   1.000
_cell.length_b   1.000
_cell.length_c   1.000
_cell.angle_alpha   90.00
_cell.angle_beta   90.00
_cell.angle_gamma   90.00
#
_symmetry.space_group_name_H-M   'P 1'
#
loop_
_entity.id
_entity.type
_entity.pdbx_description
1 polymer ?
#
loop_
_entity_poly.entity_id
_entity_poly.type
_entity_poly.pdbx_seq_one_letter_code
_entity_poly.pdbx_strand_id
1 'polypeptide(L)'
;MKIVKRIKLLSLALGISLALATMVEAHTPLCTCFDNGDGTITCEGGFSDGSSAAGVAMRVIGKDGKVVLEGKMNADSEFTFPRPQTAFRVQFSAGPGHEVEIDGGEISQ
;
A
#
# COMPACT_ATOMS: atom_id res chain seq x y z
N MET A 1 49.00 -2.67 -25.23
CA MET A 1 48.60 -3.55 -24.11
C MET A 1 47.84 -2.84 -22.97
N LYS A 2 48.19 -1.59 -22.57
CA LYS A 2 47.50 -0.86 -21.48
C LYS A 2 46.02 -0.54 -21.78
N ILE A 3 45.70 -0.20 -23.03
CA ILE A 3 44.32 0.11 -23.49
C ILE A 3 43.40 -1.12 -23.40
N VAL A 4 43.86 -2.29 -23.86
CA VAL A 4 43.09 -3.54 -23.79
C VAL A 4 42.82 -3.98 -22.34
N LYS A 5 43.78 -3.79 -21.42
CA LYS A 5 43.57 -4.05 -19.98
C LYS A 5 42.52 -3.11 -19.36
N ARG A 6 42.50 -1.83 -19.74
CA ARG A 6 41.49 -0.86 -19.28
C ARG A 6 40.10 -1.21 -19.79
N ILE A 7 39.98 -1.57 -21.07
CA ILE A 7 38.69 -2.00 -21.66
C ILE A 7 38.17 -3.24 -20.94
N LYS A 8 38.99 -4.26 -20.71
CA LYS A 8 38.59 -5.46 -19.94
C LYS A 8 38.15 -5.13 -18.51
N LEU A 9 38.83 -4.20 -17.84
CA LEU A 9 38.48 -3.78 -16.48
C LEU A 9 37.13 -3.03 -16.44
N LEU A 10 36.88 -2.17 -17.43
CA LEU A 10 35.61 -1.46 -17.61
C LEU A 10 34.46 -2.43 -17.93
N SER A 11 34.69 -3.41 -18.81
CA SER A 11 33.70 -4.44 -19.14
C SER A 11 33.37 -5.32 -17.94
N LEU A 12 34.37 -5.67 -17.11
CA LEU A 12 34.17 -6.45 -15.89
C LEU A 12 33.40 -5.65 -14.83
N ALA A 13 33.72 -4.37 -14.64
CA ALA A 13 33.00 -3.50 -13.72
C ALA A 13 31.52 -3.32 -14.13
N LEU A 14 31.26 -3.13 -15.44
CA LEU A 14 29.91 -3.03 -15.98
C LEU A 14 29.12 -4.34 -15.78
N GLY A 15 29.75 -5.49 -16.04
CA GLY A 15 29.14 -6.81 -15.80
C GLY A 15 28.75 -7.04 -14.35
N ILE A 16 29.58 -6.62 -13.39
CA ILE A 16 29.28 -6.72 -11.95
C ILE A 16 28.12 -5.79 -11.56
N SER A 17 28.06 -4.57 -12.08
CA SER A 17 26.95 -3.65 -11.79
C SER A 17 25.60 -4.14 -12.32
N LEU A 18 25.55 -4.79 -13.48
CA LEU A 18 24.30 -5.37 -14.00
C LEU A 18 23.87 -6.61 -13.19
N ALA A 19 24.82 -7.38 -12.65
CA ALA A 19 24.51 -8.54 -11.80
C ALA A 19 23.98 -8.14 -10.40
N LEU A 20 24.17 -6.88 -9.99
CA LEU A 20 23.66 -6.32 -8.73
C LEU A 20 22.30 -5.62 -8.89
N ALA A 21 21.71 -5.61 -10.09
CA ALA A 21 20.36 -5.11 -10.29
C ALA A 21 19.36 -6.05 -9.61
N THR A 22 18.93 -5.69 -8.40
CA THR A 22 17.84 -6.37 -7.72
C THR A 22 16.52 -6.04 -8.42
N MET A 23 15.62 -7.01 -8.47
CA MET A 23 14.24 -6.80 -8.90
C MET A 23 13.57 -5.97 -7.81
N VAL A 24 13.44 -4.66 -8.03
CA VAL A 24 12.56 -3.82 -7.21
C VAL A 24 11.15 -4.13 -7.68
N GLU A 25 10.42 -4.96 -6.92
CA GLU A 25 8.98 -5.09 -7.07
C GLU A 25 8.33 -3.83 -6.51
N ALA A 26 7.88 -2.96 -7.40
CA ALA A 26 6.99 -1.85 -7.05
C ALA A 26 5.54 -2.37 -7.12
N HIS A 27 5.11 -3.16 -6.14
CA HIS A 27 3.70 -3.49 -6.06
C HIS A 27 2.92 -2.25 -5.62
N THR A 28 1.85 -1.96 -6.34
CA THR A 28 1.01 -0.79 -6.06
C THR A 28 -0.02 -1.20 -5.01
N PRO A 29 -0.13 -0.48 -3.88
CA PRO A 29 -1.18 -0.73 -2.91
C PRO A 29 -2.55 -0.44 -3.52
N LEU A 30 -3.51 -1.31 -3.25
CA LEU A 30 -4.89 -1.20 -3.69
C LEU A 30 -5.79 -1.31 -2.46
N CYS A 31 -6.80 -0.46 -2.37
CA CYS A 31 -7.81 -0.55 -1.33
C CYS A 31 -9.15 -0.10 -1.90
N THR A 32 -10.22 -0.79 -1.55
CA THR A 32 -11.59 -0.37 -1.85
C THR A 32 -12.43 -0.56 -0.60
N CYS A 33 -13.39 0.34 -0.37
CA CYS A 33 -14.30 0.26 0.76
C CYS A 33 -15.74 0.26 0.27
N PHE A 34 -16.58 -0.49 0.96
CA PHE A 34 -17.98 -0.69 0.63
C PHE A 34 -18.84 -0.47 1.88
N ASP A 35 -20.00 0.15 1.71
CA ASP A 35 -21.01 0.25 2.76
C ASP A 35 -21.79 -1.06 2.83
N ASN A 36 -21.80 -1.71 3.99
CA ASN A 36 -22.48 -2.99 4.17
C ASN A 36 -24.01 -2.83 4.32
N GLY A 37 -24.52 -1.59 4.44
CA GLY A 37 -25.95 -1.29 4.60
C GLY A 37 -26.50 -1.54 6.01
N ASP A 38 -25.65 -1.94 6.94
CA ASP A 38 -26.00 -2.27 8.33
C ASP A 38 -25.36 -1.29 9.35
N GLY A 39 -24.83 -0.17 8.85
CA GLY A 39 -24.10 0.81 9.65
C GLY A 39 -22.61 0.50 9.80
N THR A 40 -22.10 -0.52 9.10
CA THR A 40 -20.66 -0.81 9.01
C THR A 40 -20.13 -0.61 7.60
N ILE A 41 -18.82 -0.41 7.51
CA ILE A 41 -18.05 -0.36 6.27
C ILE A 41 -17.03 -1.47 6.32
N THR A 42 -16.85 -2.19 5.21
CA THR A 42 -15.74 -3.12 5.01
C THR A 42 -14.82 -2.57 3.94
N CYS A 43 -13.52 -2.53 4.23
CA CYS A 43 -12.49 -2.23 3.27
C CYS A 43 -11.69 -3.49 2.95
N GLU A 44 -11.51 -3.78 1.66
CA GLU A 44 -10.63 -4.83 1.16
C GLU A 44 -9.36 -4.18 0.61
N GLY A 45 -8.20 -4.70 1.02
CA GLY A 45 -6.90 -4.25 0.56
C GLY A 45 -6.10 -5.33 -0.12
N GLY A 46 -5.15 -4.92 -0.93
CA GLY A 46 -4.25 -5.82 -1.63
C GLY A 46 -3.14 -5.06 -2.33
N PHE A 47 -2.41 -5.79 -3.15
CA PHE A 47 -1.31 -5.26 -3.94
C PHE A 47 -1.45 -5.73 -5.39
N SER A 48 -0.92 -4.96 -6.33
CA SER A 48 -1.03 -5.25 -7.77
C SER A 48 -0.39 -6.57 -8.22
N ASP A 49 0.46 -7.17 -7.37
CA ASP A 49 1.11 -8.47 -7.58
C ASP A 49 0.29 -9.65 -7.00
N GLY A 50 -0.86 -9.37 -6.38
CA GLY A 50 -1.72 -10.38 -5.75
C GLY A 50 -1.28 -10.81 -4.35
N SER A 51 -0.28 -10.16 -3.76
CA SER A 51 0.11 -10.42 -2.37
C SER A 51 -0.97 -9.94 -1.38
N SER A 52 -1.03 -10.61 -0.22
CA SER A 52 -2.02 -10.32 0.83
C SER A 52 -1.69 -9.02 1.57
N ALA A 53 -2.73 -8.28 1.96
CA ALA A 53 -2.60 -7.12 2.83
C ALA A 53 -2.87 -7.42 4.31
N ALA A 54 -2.92 -8.69 4.72
CA ALA A 54 -3.10 -9.07 6.11
C ALA A 54 -2.07 -8.37 7.03
N GLY A 55 -2.56 -7.75 8.11
CA GLY A 55 -1.72 -7.02 9.05
C GLY A 55 -1.34 -5.59 8.63
N VAL A 56 -1.67 -5.14 7.41
CA VAL A 56 -1.48 -3.75 6.98
C VAL A 56 -2.33 -2.83 7.85
N ALA A 57 -1.77 -1.68 8.22
CA ALA A 57 -2.41 -0.73 9.12
C ALA A 57 -3.54 0.02 8.41
N MET A 58 -4.66 0.15 9.12
CA MET A 58 -5.85 0.88 8.70
C MET A 58 -6.16 2.00 9.68
N ARG A 59 -6.50 3.18 9.16
CA ARG A 59 -6.95 4.31 9.98
C ARG A 59 -8.21 4.92 9.41
N VAL A 60 -9.13 5.27 10.30
CA VAL A 60 -10.30 6.10 10.00
C VAL A 60 -10.03 7.47 10.58
N ILE A 61 -9.93 8.47 9.72
CA ILE A 61 -9.48 9.82 10.08
C ILE A 61 -10.66 10.76 9.93
N GLY A 62 -11.01 11.45 11.01
CA GLY A 62 -12.12 12.40 11.01
C GLY A 62 -11.75 13.71 10.28
N LYS A 63 -12.77 14.54 10.04
CA LYS A 63 -12.60 15.87 9.41
C LYS A 63 -11.57 16.77 10.08
N ASP A 64 -11.36 16.64 11.39
CA ASP A 64 -10.38 17.44 12.14
C ASP A 64 -8.93 16.90 12.01
N GLY A 65 -8.74 15.86 11.18
CA GLY A 65 -7.45 15.23 10.95
C GLY A 65 -7.03 14.23 12.03
N LYS A 66 -7.87 14.00 13.04
CA LYS A 66 -7.57 13.03 14.10
C LYS A 66 -8.00 11.62 13.69
N VAL A 67 -7.20 10.65 14.13
CA VAL A 67 -7.56 9.24 14.02
C VAL A 67 -8.72 8.97 14.99
N VAL A 68 -9.83 8.50 14.43
CA VAL A 68 -11.04 8.11 15.15
C VAL A 68 -10.99 6.61 15.48
N LEU A 69 -10.49 5.80 14.53
CA LEU A 69 -10.29 4.37 14.68
C LEU A 69 -8.97 3.98 14.02
N GLU A 70 -8.26 3.03 14.61
CA GLU A 70 -7.06 2.41 14.04
C GLU A 70 -7.15 0.90 14.22
N GLY A 71 -6.66 0.15 13.23
CA GLY A 71 -6.63 -1.30 13.26
C GLY A 71 -5.69 -1.86 12.21
N LYS A 72 -5.85 -3.16 11.95
CA LYS A 72 -5.11 -3.87 10.91
C LYS A 72 -6.08 -4.73 10.11
N MET A 73 -5.73 -4.98 8.86
CA MET A 73 -6.45 -5.95 8.06
C MET A 73 -6.33 -7.36 8.64
N ASN A 74 -7.43 -8.11 8.57
CA ASN A 74 -7.52 -9.49 9.02
C ASN A 74 -6.80 -10.46 8.05
N ALA A 75 -6.93 -11.78 8.28
CA ALA A 75 -6.29 -12.79 7.44
C ALA A 75 -6.80 -12.80 5.98
N ASP A 76 -8.00 -12.28 5.75
CA ASP A 76 -8.66 -12.19 4.45
C ASP A 76 -8.38 -10.84 3.76
N SER A 77 -7.49 -10.02 4.32
CA SER A 77 -7.15 -8.67 3.84
C SER A 77 -8.32 -7.66 3.94
N GLU A 78 -9.19 -7.87 4.92
CA GLU A 78 -10.34 -7.01 5.19
C GLU A 78 -10.20 -6.22 6.49
N PHE A 79 -10.81 -5.04 6.53
CA PHE A 79 -10.99 -4.23 7.73
C PHE A 79 -12.41 -3.68 7.81
N THR A 80 -13.17 -4.15 8.81
CA THR A 80 -14.56 -3.74 9.03
C THR A 80 -14.67 -2.85 10.25
N PHE A 81 -15.43 -1.75 10.14
CA PHE A 81 -15.62 -0.79 11.22
C PHE A 81 -17.00 -0.11 11.16
N PRO A 82 -17.51 0.45 12.27
CA PRO A 82 -18.75 1.23 12.26
C PRO A 82 -18.61 2.52 11.46
N ARG A 83 -19.58 2.84 10.58
CA ARG A 83 -19.56 4.06 9.77
C ARG A 83 -19.65 5.31 10.68
N PRO A 84 -18.66 6.22 10.64
CA PRO A 84 -18.74 7.47 11.37
C PRO A 84 -19.91 8.33 10.89
N GLN A 85 -20.56 9.03 11.82
CA GLN A 85 -21.68 9.94 11.54
C GLN A 85 -21.23 11.31 11.01
N THR A 86 -19.93 11.57 11.00
CA THR A 86 -19.31 12.82 10.54
C THR A 86 -18.38 12.53 9.38
N ALA A 87 -18.07 13.53 8.54
CA ALA A 87 -17.10 13.38 7.46
C ALA A 87 -15.77 12.78 7.95
N PHE A 88 -15.28 11.81 7.19
CA PHE A 88 -14.10 11.02 7.49
C PHE A 88 -13.44 10.55 6.19
N ARG A 89 -12.21 10.08 6.30
CA ARG A 89 -11.50 9.34 5.25
C ARG A 89 -10.92 8.06 5.83
N VAL A 90 -10.81 7.03 4.99
CA VAL A 90 -10.11 5.79 5.33
C VAL A 90 -8.72 5.84 4.74
N GLN A 91 -7.71 5.44 5.50
CA GLN A 91 -6.33 5.34 5.07
C GLN A 91 -5.84 3.89 5.21
N PHE A 92 -5.43 3.30 4.10
CA PHE A 92 -4.65 2.06 4.03
C PHE A 92 -3.17 2.42 3.95
N SER A 93 -2.37 2.04 4.96
CA SER A 93 -0.97 2.46 5.09
C SER A 93 -0.03 1.27 4.88
N ALA A 94 0.41 1.04 3.65
CA ALA A 94 1.38 0.01 3.28
C ALA A 94 2.84 0.44 3.50
N GLY A 95 3.06 1.58 4.15
CA GLY A 95 4.37 2.12 4.49
C GLY A 95 4.56 3.57 4.05
N PRO A 96 5.65 4.23 4.45
CA PRO A 96 5.92 5.62 4.08
C PRO A 96 5.89 5.82 2.55
N GLY A 97 5.02 6.72 2.09
CA GLY A 97 4.83 7.00 0.65
C GLY A 97 4.00 5.97 -0.12
N HIS A 98 3.46 4.95 0.53
CA HIS A 98 2.64 3.90 -0.08
C HIS A 98 1.30 3.81 0.67
N GLU A 99 0.49 4.84 0.53
CA GLU A 99 -0.82 4.95 1.20
C GLU A 99 -1.94 5.11 0.17
N VAL A 100 -3.10 4.51 0.45
CA VAL A 100 -4.34 4.73 -0.30
C VAL A 100 -5.32 5.43 0.62
N GLU A 101 -5.90 6.52 0.16
CA GLU A 101 -6.91 7.28 0.89
C GLU A 101 -8.23 7.25 0.15
N ILE A 102 -9.31 6.97 0.89
CA ILE A 102 -10.68 6.89 0.37
C ILE A 102 -11.53 7.89 1.14
N ASP A 103 -12.20 8.80 0.44
CA ASP A 103 -13.16 9.70 1.05
C ASP A 103 -14.40 8.92 1.49
N GLY A 104 -14.80 9.04 2.75
CA GLY A 104 -15.99 8.37 3.28
C GLY A 104 -17.30 8.79 2.62
N GLY A 105 -17.32 9.93 1.92
CA GLY A 105 -18.45 10.38 1.10
C GLY A 105 -18.58 9.66 -0.24
N GLU A 106 -17.50 9.02 -0.73
CA GLU A 106 -17.50 8.25 -1.98
C GLU A 106 -17.80 6.75 -1.76
N ILE A 107 -17.84 6.30 -0.50
CA ILE A 107 -18.15 4.91 -0.14
C ILE A 107 -19.66 4.68 -0.26
N SER A 108 -20.02 3.87 -1.26
CA SER A 108 -21.37 3.38 -1.51
C SER A 108 -21.50 1.88 -1.21
N GLN A 109 -22.74 1.40 -1.24
CA GLN A 109 -23.04 -0.04 -1.31
C GLN A 109 -22.65 -0.62 -2.68
#